data_AF-J2VAY0-F1
#
_entry.id   AF-J2VAY0-F1
#
_cell.length_a   1.000
_cell.length_b   1.000
_cell.length_c   1.000
_cell.angle_alpha   90.00
_cell.angle_beta   90.00
_cell.angle_gamma   90.00
#
_symmetry.space_group_name_H-M   'P 1'
#
loop_
_entity.id
_entity.type
_entity.pdbx_description
1 polymer ?
#
loop_
_entity_poly.entity_id
_entity_poly.type
_entity_poly.pdbx_seq_one_letter_code
_entity_poly.pdbx_strand_id
1 'polypeptide(L)' 'MPDDPTPALLDRFNQNITALGRAIDEIGIWIDKRGDTDVSERITDHLKVLAGNTDAIAELMADLIARWTPEEEIDPED' A
#
# COMPACT_ATOMS: atom_id res chain seq x y z
N MET A 1 -13.37 24.51 6.76
CA MET A 1 -13.82 23.12 6.54
C MET A 1 -12.88 22.20 7.32
N PRO A 2 -13.30 21.08 7.94
CA PRO A 2 -12.32 20.09 8.38
C PRO A 2 -11.49 19.69 7.16
N ASP A 3 -10.16 19.72 7.28
CA ASP A 3 -9.25 19.34 6.21
C ASP A 3 -9.73 18.02 5.59
N ASP A 4 -9.92 17.99 4.26
CA ASP A 4 -10.35 16.77 3.58
C ASP A 4 -9.47 15.61 4.07
N PRO A 5 -10.04 14.52 4.63
CA PRO A 5 -9.26 13.42 5.17
C PRO A 5 -8.59 12.55 4.09
N THR A 6 -8.93 12.75 2.82
CA THR A 6 -8.49 11.94 1.68
C THR A 6 -6.97 11.94 1.52
N PRO A 7 -6.25 13.09 1.53
CA PRO A 7 -4.79 13.11 1.44
C PRO A 7 -4.12 12.40 2.62
N ALA A 8 -4.65 12.56 3.84
CA ALA A 8 -4.12 11.89 5.04
C ALA A 8 -4.34 10.37 4.99
N LEU A 9 -5.48 9.91 4.46
CA LEU A 9 -5.77 8.49 4.29
C LEU A 9 -4.84 7.84 3.25
N LEU A 10 -4.60 8.53 2.13
CA LEU A 10 -3.71 8.08 1.06
C LEU A 10 -2.25 8.00 1.52
N ASP A 11 -1.78 9.01 2.26
CA ASP A 11 -0.45 8.97 2.87
C ASP A 11 -0.28 7.77 3.83
N ARG A 12 -1.29 7.51 4.66
CA ARG A 12 -1.28 6.35 5.59
C ARG A 12 -1.27 5.02 4.85
N PHE A 13 -2.01 4.90 3.74
CA PHE A 13 -2.00 3.69 2.91
C PHE A 13 -0.64 3.48 2.26
N ASN A 14 -0.02 4.53 1.72
CA ASN A 14 1.32 4.46 1.13
C ASN A 14 2.38 4.00 2.15
N GLN A 15 2.29 4.49 3.40
CA GLN A 15 3.15 4.04 4.49
C GLN A 15 2.97 2.55 4.80
N ASN A 16 1.72 2.06 4.84
CA ASN A 16 1.41 0.65 5.10
C ASN A 16 1.96 -0.28 4.01
N ILE A 17 1.78 0.11 2.74
CA ILE A 17 2.31 -0.59 1.55
C ILE A 17 3.84 -0.71 1.63
N THR A 18 4.51 0.40 1.92
CA THR A 18 5.97 0.42 2.06
C THR A 18 6.45 -0.48 3.21
N ALA A 19 5.77 -0.45 4.35
CA ALA A 19 6.10 -1.28 5.50
C ALA A 19 5.88 -2.78 5.22
N LEU A 20 4.80 -3.13 4.52
CA LEU A 20 4.51 -4.49 4.08
C LEU A 20 5.59 -5.02 3.14
N GLY A 21 6.00 -4.24 2.14
CA GLY A 21 7.10 -4.62 1.24
C GLY A 21 8.39 -4.93 1.99
N ARG A 22 8.78 -4.08 2.96
CA ARG A 22 9.97 -4.32 3.79
C ARG A 22 9.87 -5.57 4.65
N ALA A 23 8.72 -5.79 5.29
CA ALA A 23 8.50 -7.00 6.10
C ALA A 23 8.56 -8.27 5.25
N ILE A 24 8.03 -8.21 4.02
CA ILE A 24 8.09 -9.31 3.06
C ILE A 24 9.55 -9.65 2.72
N ASP A 25 10.37 -8.65 2.39
CA ASP A 25 11.78 -8.85 2.06
C ASP A 25 12.56 -9.47 3.24
N GLU A 26 12.35 -8.96 4.47
CA GLU A 26 13.01 -9.48 5.67
C GLU A 26 12.63 -10.95 5.95
N ILE A 27 11.37 -11.32 5.74
CA ILE A 27 10.91 -12.70 5.90
C ILE A 27 11.55 -13.62 4.84
N GLY A 28 11.64 -13.17 3.58
CA GLY A 28 12.34 -13.91 2.52
C GLY A 28 13.80 -14.19 2.88
N ILE A 29 14.52 -13.19 3.37
CA ILE A 29 15.91 -13.34 3.84
C ILE A 29 16.01 -14.32 5.02
N TRP A 30 15.07 -14.25 5.97
CA TRP A 30 15.06 -15.16 7.13
C TRP A 30 14.77 -16.60 6.72
N ILE A 31 13.86 -16.79 5.77
CA ILE A 31 13.51 -18.08 5.19
C ILE A 31 14.73 -18.74 4.54
N ASP A 32 15.45 -18.01 3.69
CA ASP A 32 16.64 -18.52 2.98
C ASP A 32 17.72 -18.99 3.96
N LYS A 33 17.80 -18.37 5.14
CA LYS A 33 18.74 -18.73 6.21
C LYS A 33 18.33 -19.96 7.02
N ARG A 34 17.06 -20.37 7.01
CA ARG A 34 16.52 -21.40 7.93
C ARG A 34 16.61 -22.83 7.37
N GLY A 35 16.77 -23.01 6.07
CA GLY A 35 17.05 -24.30 5.42
C GLY A 35 15.90 -25.29 5.32
N ASP A 36 14.70 -24.96 5.83
CA ASP A 36 13.47 -25.75 5.64
C ASP A 36 12.75 -25.28 4.37
N THR A 37 12.95 -26.01 3.28
CA THR A 37 12.57 -25.59 1.92
C THR A 37 11.07 -25.63 1.66
N ASP A 38 10.30 -26.50 2.34
CA ASP A 38 8.87 -26.69 2.05
C ASP A 38 8.02 -25.57 2.70
N VAL A 39 8.37 -25.20 3.94
CA VAL A 39 7.75 -24.05 4.62
C VAL A 39 8.24 -22.73 4.00
N SER A 40 9.51 -22.69 3.59
CA SER A 40 10.13 -21.58 2.85
C SER A 40 9.38 -21.24 1.57
N GLU A 41 9.10 -22.24 0.73
CA GLU A 41 8.44 -22.05 -0.56
C GLU A 41 7.01 -21.54 -0.40
N ARG A 42 6.25 -22.14 0.53
CA ARG A 42 4.87 -21.71 0.83
C ARG A 42 4.79 -20.27 1.33
N ILE A 43 5.68 -19.87 2.23
CA ILE A 43 5.69 -18.48 2.69
C ILE A 43 6.11 -17.56 1.55
N THR A 44 7.13 -17.93 0.76
CA THR A 44 7.56 -17.16 -0.42
C THR A 44 6.43 -16.91 -1.42
N ASP A 45 5.56 -17.89 -1.66
CA ASP A 45 4.41 -17.70 -2.55
C ASP A 45 3.35 -16.73 -1.97
N HIS A 46 3.10 -16.79 -0.66
CA HIS A 46 2.25 -15.80 0.01
C HIS A 46 2.86 -14.39 -0.05
N LEU A 47 4.18 -14.28 0.10
CA LEU A 47 4.91 -13.02 0.00
C LEU A 47 4.79 -12.40 -1.40
N LYS A 48 4.89 -13.21 -2.48
CA LYS A 48 4.68 -12.74 -3.87
C LYS A 48 3.27 -12.16 -4.07
N VAL A 49 2.24 -12.80 -3.53
CA VAL A 49 0.86 -12.30 -3.61
C VAL A 49 0.73 -10.97 -2.88
N LEU A 50 1.32 -10.85 -1.69
CA LEU A 50 1.30 -9.60 -0.93
C LEU A 50 2.05 -8.47 -1.65
N ALA A 51 3.18 -8.77 -2.30
CA ALA A 51 3.92 -7.79 -3.11
C ALA A 51 3.07 -7.30 -4.30
N GLY A 52 2.44 -8.21 -5.06
CA GLY A 52 1.56 -7.82 -6.16
C GLY A 52 0.35 -6.98 -5.70
N ASN A 53 -0.23 -7.30 -4.54
CA ASN A 53 -1.29 -6.48 -3.95
C ASN A 53 -0.78 -5.08 -3.55
N THR A 54 0.43 -5.00 -3.04
CA THR A 54 1.09 -3.75 -2.63
C THR A 54 1.27 -2.82 -3.83
N ASP A 55 1.75 -3.36 -4.95
CA ASP A 55 1.89 -2.63 -6.22
C ASP A 55 0.53 -2.16 -6.77
N ALA A 56 -0.46 -3.06 -6.82
CA ALA A 56 -1.80 -2.73 -7.32
C ALA A 56 -2.48 -1.64 -6.48
N ILE A 57 -2.33 -1.66 -5.15
CA ILE A 57 -2.89 -0.61 -4.30
C ILE A 57 -2.18 0.73 -4.56
N ALA A 58 -0.86 0.73 -4.75
CA ALA A 58 -0.12 1.95 -5.07
C ALA A 58 -0.60 2.58 -6.39
N GLU A 59 -0.82 1.78 -7.42
CA GLU A 59 -1.40 2.23 -8.69
C GLU A 59 -2.81 2.79 -8.53
N LEU A 60 -3.69 2.06 -7.82
CA LEU A 60 -5.07 2.49 -7.59
C LEU A 60 -5.15 3.78 -6.75
N MET A 61 -4.22 3.99 -5.82
CA MET A 61 -4.12 5.25 -5.08
C MET A 61 -3.68 6.41 -5.97
N ALA A 62 -2.70 6.20 -6.85
CA ALA A 62 -2.29 7.22 -7.80
C ALA A 62 -3.47 7.63 -8.70
N ASP A 63 -4.26 6.65 -9.15
CA ASP A 63 -5.48 6.86 -9.90
C ASP A 63 -6.54 7.64 -9.11
N LEU A 64 -6.73 7.29 -7.83
CA LEU A 64 -7.69 7.97 -6.96
C LEU A 64 -7.28 9.43 -6.71
N ILE A 65 -5.99 9.69 -6.47
CA ILE A 65 -5.43 11.04 -6.34
C ILE A 65 -5.64 11.84 -7.62
N ALA A 66 -5.34 11.26 -8.78
CA ALA A 66 -5.45 11.93 -10.07
C ALA A 66 -6.90 12.32 -10.41
N ARG A 67 -7.90 11.59 -9.88
CA ARG A 67 -9.33 11.84 -10.11
C ARG A 67 -9.99 12.63 -8.98
N TRP A 68 -9.30 12.83 -7.86
CA TRP A 68 -9.87 13.55 -6.73
C TRP A 68 -9.99 15.04 -7.07
N THR A 69 -11.22 15.54 -6.97
CA THR A 69 -11.54 16.97 -7.04
C THR A 69 -12.02 17.39 -5.65
N PRO A 70 -11.34 18.31 -4.95
CA PRO A 70 -11.87 18.87 -3.72
C PRO A 70 -13.24 19.50 -4.00
N GLU A 71 -14.18 19.38 -3.06
CA GLU A 71 -15.45 20.11 -3.14
C GLU A 71 -15.15 21.60 -3.33
N GLU A 72 -15.63 22.20 -4.43
CA GLU A 72 -15.58 23.64 -4.61
C GLU A 72 -16.36 24.28 -3.45
N GLU A 73 -15.72 25.18 -2.69
CA GLU A 73 -16.45 26.07 -1.81
C GLU A 73 -17.44 26.83 -2.70
N ILE A 74 -18.73 26.50 -2.59
CA ILE A 74 -19.79 27.29 -3.21
C ILE A 74 -19.69 28.67 -2.57
N ASP A 75 -19.18 29.64 -3.32
CA ASP A 75 -19.22 31.04 -2.92
C ASP A 75 -20.69 31.41 -2.71
N PRO A 76 -21.12 31.80 -1.51
CA PRO A 76 -22.51 32.16 -1.25
C PRO A 76 -22.98 33.41 -2.02
N GLU A 77 -22.14 34.03 -2.85
CA GLU A 77 -22.46 35.23 -3.63
C GLU A 77 -22.80 35.04 -5.13
N ASP A 78 -22.91 33.82 -5.67
CA ASP A 78 -23.42 33.55 -7.05
C ASP A 78 -24.91 33.10 -7.10
#